data_AF-A0A6G3X585-F1
#
_entry.id   AF-A0A6G3X585-F1
#
_cell.length_a   1.000
_cell.length_b   1.000
_cell.length_c   1.000
_cell.angle_alpha   90.00
_cell.angle_beta   90.00
_cell.angle_gamma   90.00
#
_symmetry.space_group_name_H-M   'P 1'
#
loop_
_entity.id
_entity.type
_entity.pdbx_description
1 polymer ?
#
loop_
_entity_poly.entity_id
_entity_poly.type
_entity_poly.pdbx_seq_one_letter_code
_entity_poly.pdbx_strand_id
1 'polypeptide(L)'
;VVAAGAVLAAGPWDNGQRKAERALAVAADRTGGAHHGRPTPEGPRPAPSAPAVLPALGTTTHDAPQDAAALRDTLAPLIGVPELGDRVAASVIDTATGKQLYGNGATTAMTPASTIKIATTTAALSVLGPEHRIATTAALSPDARTLTLVGGGDPTLSKAALRSMAEDAAKALREDD
;
A
#
# COMPACT_ATOMS: atom_id res chain seq x y z
N VAL A 1 21.44 2.26 -3.75
CA VAL A 1 21.64 2.85 -5.10
C VAL A 1 20.46 2.57 -6.04
N VAL A 2 19.87 1.37 -6.04
CA VAL A 2 18.66 1.04 -6.85
C VAL A 2 17.42 1.89 -6.49
N ALA A 3 17.26 2.28 -5.22
CA ALA A 3 16.11 3.07 -4.76
C ALA A 3 16.09 4.54 -5.24
N ALA A 4 17.24 5.12 -5.61
CA ALA A 4 17.30 6.53 -6.03
C ALA A 4 16.77 6.74 -7.46
N GLY A 5 16.89 5.72 -8.34
CA GLY A 5 16.49 5.83 -9.74
C GLY A 5 14.98 5.86 -9.98
N ALA A 6 14.19 5.18 -9.13
CA ALA A 6 12.74 5.10 -9.30
C ALA A 6 12.00 6.41 -8.98
N VAL A 7 12.59 7.27 -8.14
CA VAL A 7 11.99 8.54 -7.71
C VAL A 7 12.02 9.60 -8.82
N LEU A 8 13.04 9.59 -9.68
CA LEU A 8 13.23 10.63 -10.70
C LEU A 8 12.32 10.47 -11.93
N ALA A 9 11.89 9.25 -12.27
CA ALA A 9 11.04 9.01 -13.44
C ALA A 9 9.53 9.29 -13.20
N ALA A 10 9.12 9.51 -11.94
CA ALA A 10 7.71 9.59 -11.54
C ALA A 10 7.18 11.03 -11.33
N GLY A 11 8.00 12.05 -11.58
CA GLY A 11 7.65 13.45 -11.32
C GLY A 11 7.60 13.80 -9.82
N PRO A 12 7.39 15.07 -9.45
CA PRO A 12 7.44 15.51 -8.06
C PRO A 12 6.34 14.82 -7.22
N TRP A 13 6.81 14.00 -6.27
CA TRP A 13 6.04 13.40 -5.19
C TRP A 13 5.84 14.44 -4.08
N ASP A 14 4.61 14.90 -3.87
CA ASP A 14 4.27 15.69 -2.69
C ASP A 14 3.36 14.84 -1.79
N ASN A 15 3.93 14.29 -0.72
CA ASN A 15 3.23 13.49 0.29
C ASN A 15 2.40 12.31 -0.25
N GLY A 16 2.83 11.69 -1.37
CA GLY A 16 2.26 10.42 -1.85
C GLY A 16 0.88 10.50 -2.51
N GLN A 17 0.42 11.68 -2.93
CA GLN A 17 -0.87 11.86 -3.62
C GLN A 17 -0.69 12.76 -4.86
N ARG A 18 -1.36 12.46 -5.97
CA ARG A 18 -1.37 13.39 -7.11
C ARG A 18 -2.18 14.65 -6.74
N LYS A 19 -1.84 15.82 -7.27
CA LYS A 19 -2.63 17.06 -7.05
C LYS A 19 -4.14 16.91 -7.38
N ALA A 20 -4.50 15.99 -8.29
CA ALA A 20 -5.90 15.66 -8.59
C ALA A 20 -6.64 15.00 -7.40
N GLU A 21 -5.93 14.29 -6.53
CA GLU A 21 -6.48 13.64 -5.34
C GLU A 21 -6.62 14.61 -4.16
N ARG A 22 -5.84 15.70 -4.09
CA ARG A 22 -6.07 16.77 -3.08
C ARG A 22 -7.41 17.48 -3.28
N ALA A 23 -7.78 17.75 -4.53
CA ALA A 23 -9.08 18.35 -4.85
C ALA A 23 -10.24 17.41 -4.49
N LEU A 24 -10.03 16.09 -4.60
CA LEU A 24 -10.94 15.06 -4.12
C LEU A 24 -10.89 14.88 -2.60
N ALA A 25 -9.76 15.01 -1.92
CA ALA A 25 -9.65 14.84 -0.47
C ALA A 25 -10.34 15.98 0.33
N VAL A 26 -10.46 17.16 -0.27
CA VAL A 26 -11.24 18.29 0.30
C VAL A 26 -12.75 18.11 0.03
N ALA A 27 -13.11 17.36 -1.02
CA ALA A 27 -14.51 17.16 -1.45
C ALA A 27 -15.10 15.79 -1.07
N ALA A 28 -14.27 14.79 -0.74
CA ALA A 28 -14.69 13.43 -0.48
C ALA A 28 -14.96 13.24 1.00
N ASP A 29 -16.14 12.74 1.29
CA ASP A 29 -16.50 12.19 2.58
C ASP A 29 -15.44 11.19 3.06
N ARG A 30 -15.20 11.15 4.38
CA ARG A 30 -14.17 10.37 5.11
C ARG A 30 -14.16 8.86 4.79
N THR A 31 -13.76 8.49 3.58
CA THR A 31 -13.85 7.12 3.04
C THR A 31 -12.52 6.59 2.50
N GLY A 32 -11.39 7.20 2.92
CA GLY A 32 -10.05 6.67 2.69
C GLY A 32 -9.51 5.91 3.92
N GLY A 33 -8.99 4.70 3.70
CA GLY A 33 -8.46 3.80 4.74
C GLY A 33 -9.32 2.53 4.94
N ALA A 34 -8.86 1.59 5.78
CA ALA A 34 -9.53 0.31 6.10
C ALA A 34 -10.96 0.43 6.67
N HIS A 35 -11.45 1.66 6.79
CA HIS A 35 -12.81 2.00 7.17
C HIS A 35 -13.52 2.55 5.95
N HIS A 36 -13.97 1.63 5.09
CA HIS A 36 -14.99 1.97 4.11
C HIS A 36 -16.21 2.49 4.87
N GLY A 37 -16.70 3.67 4.50
CA GLY A 37 -17.88 4.28 5.11
C GLY A 37 -19.07 3.31 5.11
N ARG A 38 -20.03 3.58 6.01
CA ARG A 38 -21.28 2.81 6.06
C ARG A 38 -21.93 2.82 4.66
N PRO A 39 -22.35 1.67 4.10
CA PRO A 39 -23.03 1.63 2.81
C PRO A 39 -24.22 2.59 2.82
N THR A 40 -24.28 3.49 1.83
CA THR A 40 -25.47 4.32 1.61
C THR A 40 -26.55 3.45 0.94
N PRO A 41 -27.84 3.61 1.29
CA PRO A 41 -28.92 2.80 0.72
C PRO A 41 -29.05 2.89 -0.81
N GLU A 42 -28.53 3.96 -1.42
CA GLU A 42 -28.65 4.25 -2.86
C GLU A 42 -27.36 3.96 -3.66
N GLY A 43 -26.34 3.37 -3.04
CA GLY A 43 -25.09 3.03 -3.73
C GLY A 43 -25.23 1.84 -4.70
N PRO A 44 -24.44 1.80 -5.80
CA PRO A 44 -24.39 0.63 -6.65
C PRO A 44 -23.99 -0.60 -5.82
N ARG A 45 -24.69 -1.73 -6.05
CA ARG A 45 -24.40 -3.00 -5.36
C ARG A 45 -22.92 -3.36 -5.52
N PRO A 46 -22.22 -3.76 -4.43
CA PRO A 46 -20.86 -4.26 -4.53
C PRO A 46 -20.77 -5.38 -5.58
N ALA A 47 -19.70 -5.35 -6.38
CA ALA A 47 -19.41 -6.46 -7.28
C ALA A 47 -19.29 -7.76 -6.45
N PRO A 48 -19.79 -8.90 -6.95
CA PRO A 48 -19.59 -10.17 -6.29
C PRO A 48 -18.09 -10.41 -6.10
N SER A 49 -17.71 -10.94 -4.94
CA SER A 49 -16.32 -11.32 -4.68
C SER A 49 -15.89 -12.37 -5.70
N ALA A 50 -14.71 -12.18 -6.30
CA ALA A 50 -14.13 -13.19 -7.15
C ALA A 50 -13.92 -14.47 -6.32
N PRO A 51 -14.17 -15.67 -6.88
CA PRO A 51 -13.83 -16.92 -6.22
C PRO A 51 -12.33 -16.97 -5.93
N ALA A 52 -11.94 -17.73 -4.91
CA ALA A 52 -10.52 -17.96 -4.63
C ALA A 52 -9.84 -18.56 -5.87
N VAL A 53 -8.93 -17.80 -6.48
CA VAL A 53 -8.18 -18.22 -7.68
C VAL A 53 -6.99 -19.10 -7.34
N LEU A 54 -6.56 -19.11 -6.07
CA LEU A 54 -5.46 -19.92 -5.58
C LEU A 54 -5.83 -20.55 -4.23
N PRO A 55 -5.44 -21.81 -3.97
CA PRO A 55 -5.53 -22.39 -2.63
C PRO A 55 -4.64 -21.60 -1.67
N ALA A 56 -4.95 -21.67 -0.37
CA ALA A 56 -4.03 -21.18 0.65
C ALA A 56 -2.63 -21.76 0.40
N LEU A 57 -1.60 -20.93 0.47
CA LEU A 57 -0.21 -21.35 0.35
C LEU A 57 0.07 -22.42 1.42
N GLY A 58 0.02 -23.69 1.02
CA GLY A 58 0.47 -24.79 1.83
C GLY A 58 2.00 -24.78 1.93
N THR A 59 2.55 -25.48 2.92
CA THR A 59 4.00 -25.73 3.04
C THR A 59 4.53 -26.72 2.00
N THR A 60 3.67 -27.17 1.07
CA THR A 60 4.08 -28.01 -0.05
C THR A 60 4.68 -27.12 -1.12
N THR A 61 6.00 -27.23 -1.28
CA THR A 61 6.68 -26.87 -2.52
C THR A 61 6.01 -27.64 -3.65
N HIS A 62 5.12 -26.98 -4.40
CA HIS A 62 4.83 -27.49 -5.72
C HIS A 62 6.12 -27.36 -6.52
N ASP A 63 6.59 -28.46 -7.11
CA ASP A 63 7.40 -28.40 -8.31
C ASP A 63 6.53 -27.68 -9.35
N ALA A 64 6.59 -26.35 -9.35
CA ALA A 64 5.92 -25.56 -10.36
C ALA A 64 6.48 -26.04 -11.70
N PRO A 65 5.63 -26.40 -12.68
CA PRO A 65 6.10 -26.80 -13.99
C PRO A 65 7.07 -25.74 -14.53
N GLN A 66 8.36 -26.10 -14.58
CA GLN A 66 9.45 -25.27 -15.08
C GLN A 66 9.48 -25.21 -16.62
N ASP A 67 8.48 -25.81 -17.27
CA ASP A 67 8.40 -25.86 -18.71
C ASP A 67 7.97 -24.49 -19.26
N ALA A 68 8.98 -23.70 -19.61
CA ALA A 68 8.81 -22.42 -20.26
C ALA A 68 8.00 -22.52 -21.57
N ALA A 69 7.99 -23.67 -22.26
CA ALA A 69 7.18 -23.86 -23.47
C ALA A 69 5.70 -23.95 -23.13
N ALA A 70 5.32 -24.85 -22.22
CA ALA A 70 3.93 -24.95 -21.75
C ALA A 70 3.40 -23.63 -21.16
N LEU A 71 4.26 -22.88 -20.43
CA LEU A 71 3.90 -21.57 -19.89
C LEU A 71 3.67 -20.53 -21.00
N ARG A 72 4.50 -20.53 -22.05
CA ARG A 72 4.32 -19.69 -23.23
C ARG A 72 3.01 -20.02 -23.94
N ASP A 73 2.74 -21.29 -24.21
CA ASP A 73 1.54 -21.74 -24.91
C ASP A 73 0.26 -21.37 -24.15
N THR A 74 0.32 -21.38 -22.82
CA THR A 74 -0.80 -20.97 -21.96
C THR A 74 -1.00 -19.46 -21.92
N LEU A 75 0.08 -18.68 -21.77
CA LEU A 75 -0.01 -17.23 -21.53
C LEU A 75 -0.13 -16.41 -22.81
N ALA A 76 0.48 -16.83 -23.92
CA ALA A 76 0.44 -16.11 -25.19
C ALA A 76 -0.98 -15.76 -25.67
N PRO A 77 -1.96 -16.69 -25.71
CA PRO A 77 -3.32 -16.34 -26.14
C PRO A 77 -4.03 -15.39 -25.17
N LEU A 78 -3.72 -15.43 -23.87
CA LEU A 78 -4.33 -14.55 -22.86
C LEU A 78 -3.77 -13.12 -22.91
N ILE A 79 -2.47 -12.99 -23.19
CA ILE A 79 -1.78 -11.69 -23.29
C ILE A 79 -2.05 -11.01 -24.62
N GLY A 80 -2.35 -11.78 -25.67
CA GLY A 80 -2.63 -11.28 -27.01
C GLY A 80 -4.08 -10.83 -27.25
N VAL A 81 -4.96 -10.86 -26.24
CA VAL A 81 -6.36 -10.45 -26.43
C VAL A 81 -6.48 -8.92 -26.63
N PRO A 82 -7.31 -8.45 -27.58
CA PRO A 82 -7.38 -7.03 -27.92
C PRO A 82 -7.87 -6.14 -26.77
N GLU A 83 -8.60 -6.70 -25.81
CA GLU A 83 -9.12 -5.99 -24.64
C GLU A 83 -8.02 -5.46 -23.71
N LEU A 84 -6.81 -6.01 -23.78
CA LEU A 84 -5.65 -5.52 -23.02
C LEU A 84 -4.94 -4.33 -23.69
N GLY A 85 -5.31 -4.01 -24.94
CA GLY A 85 -4.71 -2.93 -25.74
C GLY A 85 -3.29 -3.23 -26.22
N ASP A 86 -2.65 -2.22 -26.81
CA ASP A 86 -1.41 -2.39 -27.57
C ASP A 86 -0.13 -2.43 -26.69
N ARG A 87 -0.26 -2.24 -25.37
CA ARG A 87 0.88 -2.13 -24.44
C ARG A 87 0.71 -3.04 -23.24
N VAL A 88 1.07 -4.30 -23.45
CA VAL A 88 1.07 -5.33 -22.40
C VAL A 88 2.50 -5.76 -22.11
N ALA A 89 2.84 -5.85 -20.83
CA ALA A 89 4.09 -6.41 -20.37
C ALA A 89 3.82 -7.46 -19.29
N ALA A 90 4.58 -8.55 -19.31
CA ALA A 90 4.49 -9.65 -18.36
C ALA A 90 5.86 -10.29 -18.15
N SER A 91 6.15 -10.72 -16.93
CA SER A 91 7.33 -11.50 -16.58
C SER A 91 6.94 -12.54 -15.54
N VAL A 92 7.40 -13.78 -15.73
CA VAL A 92 7.26 -14.87 -14.76
C VAL A 92 8.66 -15.34 -14.43
N ILE A 93 8.99 -15.32 -13.13
CA ILE A 93 10.29 -15.67 -12.60
C ILE A 93 10.10 -16.81 -11.60
N ASP A 94 10.94 -17.83 -11.71
CA ASP A 94 11.12 -18.81 -10.64
C ASP A 94 11.82 -18.13 -9.46
N THR A 95 11.13 -18.03 -8.33
CA THR A 95 11.66 -17.36 -7.12
C THR A 95 12.76 -18.15 -6.41
N ALA A 96 12.87 -19.47 -6.64
CA ALA A 96 13.92 -20.29 -6.04
C ALA A 96 15.24 -20.15 -6.79
N THR A 97 15.20 -20.12 -8.13
CA THR A 97 16.40 -20.06 -8.98
C THR A 97 16.69 -18.67 -9.55
N GLY A 98 15.72 -17.75 -9.52
CA GLY A 98 15.78 -16.45 -10.18
C GLY A 98 15.62 -16.51 -11.71
N LYS A 99 15.38 -17.69 -12.28
CA LYS A 99 15.27 -17.86 -13.74
C LYS A 99 13.95 -17.28 -14.25
N GLN A 100 14.03 -16.43 -15.28
CA GLN A 100 12.83 -16.00 -16.00
C GLN A 100 12.29 -17.17 -16.85
N LEU A 101 11.04 -17.59 -16.57
CA LEU A 101 10.34 -18.66 -17.26
C LEU A 101 9.49 -18.14 -18.43
N TYR A 102 9.01 -16.90 -18.34
CA TYR A 102 8.24 -16.23 -19.39
C TYR A 102 8.51 -14.73 -19.40
N GLY A 103 8.48 -14.10 -20.58
CA GLY A 103 8.59 -12.65 -20.72
C GLY A 103 7.92 -12.16 -21.99
N ASN A 104 7.07 -11.14 -21.85
CA ASN A 104 6.54 -10.32 -22.95
C ASN A 104 6.77 -8.85 -22.57
N GLY A 105 7.58 -8.10 -23.34
CA GLY A 105 7.92 -6.72 -22.97
C GLY A 105 8.49 -6.56 -21.55
N ALA A 106 9.17 -7.59 -21.01
CA ALA A 106 9.50 -7.68 -19.58
C ALA A 106 10.40 -6.54 -19.07
N THR A 107 11.19 -5.92 -19.96
CA THR A 107 12.07 -4.78 -19.64
C THR A 107 11.50 -3.43 -20.13
N THR A 108 10.27 -3.43 -20.67
CA THR A 108 9.60 -2.21 -21.13
C THR A 108 9.11 -1.42 -19.92
N ALA A 109 9.45 -0.14 -19.86
CA ALA A 109 8.96 0.74 -18.81
C ALA A 109 7.44 0.91 -18.90
N MET A 110 6.74 0.69 -17.78
CA MET A 110 5.29 0.77 -17.66
C MET A 110 4.93 1.65 -16.47
N THR A 111 3.78 2.33 -16.53
CA THR A 111 3.23 3.02 -15.35
C THR A 111 2.75 1.97 -14.34
N PRO A 112 3.36 1.88 -13.14
CA PRO A 112 3.10 0.76 -12.22
C PRO A 112 1.74 0.85 -11.51
N ALA A 113 1.11 2.03 -11.50
CA ALA A 113 -0.05 2.30 -10.64
C ALA A 113 0.24 1.84 -9.20
N SER A 114 -0.65 1.10 -8.55
CA SER A 114 -0.46 0.63 -7.17
C SER A 114 0.62 -0.46 -7.00
N THR A 115 1.17 -1.06 -8.07
CA THR A 115 2.30 -2.02 -7.92
C THR A 115 3.57 -1.33 -7.41
N ILE A 116 3.65 0.00 -7.52
CA ILE A 116 4.72 0.80 -6.90
C ILE A 116 4.83 0.59 -5.38
N LYS A 117 3.73 0.20 -4.73
CA LYS A 117 3.70 -0.06 -3.28
C LYS A 117 4.65 -1.19 -2.88
N ILE A 118 4.96 -2.14 -3.78
CA ILE A 118 5.94 -3.21 -3.51
C ILE A 118 7.34 -2.59 -3.28
N ALA A 119 7.77 -1.69 -4.17
CA ALA A 119 9.06 -1.01 -4.05
C ALA A 119 9.10 -0.10 -2.81
N THR A 120 8.04 0.68 -2.57
CA THR A 120 7.94 1.53 -1.37
C THR A 120 7.98 0.73 -0.08
N THR A 121 7.25 -0.38 0.00
CA THR A 121 7.22 -1.23 1.20
C THR A 121 8.57 -1.90 1.43
N THR A 122 9.21 -2.39 0.36
CA THR A 122 10.56 -2.96 0.45
C THR A 122 11.56 -1.95 0.99
N ALA A 123 11.52 -0.71 0.49
CA ALA A 123 12.37 0.37 0.97
C ALA A 123 12.09 0.71 2.44
N ALA A 124 10.81 0.84 2.82
CA ALA A 124 10.42 1.14 4.20
C ALA A 124 10.90 0.04 5.16
N LEU A 125 10.68 -1.24 4.83
CA LEU A 125 11.13 -2.37 5.65
C LEU A 125 12.66 -2.45 5.73
N SER A 126 13.36 -2.16 4.63
CA SER A 126 14.83 -2.19 4.60
C SER A 126 15.48 -1.08 5.44
N VAL A 127 14.86 0.09 5.49
CA VAL A 127 15.38 1.26 6.21
C VAL A 127 14.92 1.30 7.66
N LEU A 128 13.64 1.03 7.91
CA LEU A 128 13.02 1.19 9.23
C LEU A 128 12.94 -0.13 10.03
N GLY A 129 12.94 -1.27 9.35
CA GLY A 129 12.69 -2.58 9.94
C GLY A 129 11.20 -2.87 10.17
N PRO A 130 10.83 -4.15 10.36
CA PRO A 130 9.45 -4.56 10.59
C PRO A 130 8.88 -4.08 11.94
N GLU A 131 9.75 -3.83 12.92
CA GLU A 131 9.35 -3.38 14.26
C GLU A 131 9.20 -1.87 14.40
N HIS A 132 9.40 -1.11 13.31
CA HIS A 132 9.21 0.33 13.37
C HIS A 132 7.79 0.70 13.84
N ARG A 133 7.70 1.71 14.70
CA ARG A 133 6.44 2.30 15.15
C ARG A 133 6.50 3.79 14.91
N ILE A 134 5.44 4.34 14.33
CA ILE A 134 5.31 5.78 14.09
C ILE A 134 4.51 6.33 15.26
N ALA A 135 5.13 7.14 16.12
CA ALA A 135 4.48 7.63 17.33
C ALA A 135 3.66 8.90 17.06
N THR A 136 2.49 9.01 17.68
CA THR A 136 1.79 10.28 17.90
C THR A 136 1.78 10.53 19.40
N THR A 137 2.15 11.73 19.85
CA THR A 137 2.28 12.05 21.27
C THR A 137 1.50 13.30 21.65
N ALA A 138 1.21 13.47 22.94
CA ALA A 138 0.67 14.71 23.49
C ALA A 138 1.70 15.35 24.42
N ALA A 139 1.92 16.65 24.29
CA ALA A 139 2.89 17.41 25.08
C ALA A 139 2.22 18.62 25.73
N LEU A 140 2.41 18.77 27.03
CA LEU A 140 1.93 19.91 27.80
C LEU A 140 3.00 21.00 27.82
N SER A 141 2.59 22.26 27.72
CA SER A 141 3.51 23.39 27.93
C SER A 141 3.99 23.45 29.38
N PRO A 142 5.16 24.03 29.67
CA PRO A 142 5.69 24.11 31.03
C PRO A 142 4.77 24.82 32.04
N ASP A 143 3.90 25.71 31.57
CA ASP A 143 2.91 26.42 32.38
C ASP A 143 1.56 25.69 32.49
N ALA A 144 1.47 24.45 31.97
CA ALA A 144 0.29 23.61 31.97
C ALA A 144 -0.95 24.17 31.23
N ARG A 145 -0.80 25.25 30.45
CA ARG A 145 -1.94 25.94 29.80
C ARG A 145 -2.21 25.49 28.38
N THR A 146 -1.27 24.80 27.74
CA THR A 146 -1.39 24.37 26.35
C THR A 146 -1.07 22.89 26.22
N LEU A 147 -2.01 22.11 25.69
CA LEU A 147 -1.78 20.73 25.28
C LEU A 147 -1.64 20.66 23.76
N THR A 148 -0.52 20.13 23.28
CA THR A 148 -0.22 19.99 21.85
C THR A 148 -0.22 18.52 21.45
N LEU A 149 -1.03 18.16 20.44
CA LEU A 149 -0.94 16.86 19.77
C LEU A 149 0.13 16.90 18.69
N VAL A 150 1.20 16.13 18.86
CA VAL A 150 2.33 16.03 17.93
C VAL A 150 2.15 14.78 17.07
N GLY A 151 1.73 14.98 15.82
CA GLY A 151 1.54 13.90 14.86
C GLY A 151 2.85 13.45 14.24
N GLY A 152 3.24 12.18 14.46
CA GLY A 152 4.39 11.58 13.77
C GLY A 152 4.05 10.92 12.44
N GLY A 153 2.77 10.88 12.05
CA GLY A 153 2.30 10.28 10.80
C GLY A 153 1.81 8.84 10.92
N ASP A 154 1.38 8.42 12.12
CA ASP A 154 0.79 7.09 12.34
C ASP A 154 -0.50 6.92 11.51
N PRO A 155 -0.52 6.07 10.46
CA PRO A 155 -1.71 5.88 9.64
C PRO A 155 -2.79 5.05 10.35
N THR A 156 -2.50 4.56 11.56
CA THR A 156 -3.40 3.73 12.37
C THR A 156 -3.94 4.44 13.61
N LEU A 157 -3.63 5.73 13.79
CA LEU A 157 -4.11 6.52 14.93
C LEU A 157 -5.64 6.48 15.02
N SER A 158 -6.13 5.97 16.15
CA SER A 158 -7.55 5.72 16.37
C SER A 158 -8.16 6.68 17.39
N LYS A 159 -9.50 6.79 17.40
CA LYS A 159 -10.22 7.53 18.44
C LYS A 159 -9.97 6.99 19.85
N ALA A 160 -9.76 5.68 19.98
CA ALA A 160 -9.44 5.06 21.27
C ALA A 160 -8.06 5.49 21.77
N ALA A 161 -7.06 5.50 20.88
CA ALA A 161 -5.71 6.01 21.20
C ALA A 161 -5.75 7.50 21.59
N LEU A 162 -6.52 8.32 20.87
CA LEU A 162 -6.73 9.73 21.22
C LEU A 162 -7.36 9.91 22.61
N ARG A 163 -8.33 9.06 22.97
CA ARG A 163 -8.95 9.10 24.30
C ARG A 163 -7.95 8.76 25.40
N SER A 164 -7.15 7.71 25.21
CA SER A 164 -6.10 7.33 26.16
C SER A 164 -5.12 8.49 26.40
N MET A 165 -4.64 9.14 25.33
CA MET A 165 -3.74 10.29 25.46
C MET A 165 -4.38 11.47 26.20
N ALA A 166 -5.69 11.69 26.02
CA ALA A 166 -6.41 12.73 26.75
C ALA A 166 -6.56 12.39 28.24
N GLU A 167 -6.82 11.13 28.58
CA GLU A 167 -6.88 10.64 29.96
C GLU A 167 -5.52 10.77 30.66
N ASP A 168 -4.43 10.42 29.96
CA ASP A 168 -3.06 10.57 30.46
C ASP A 168 -2.73 12.04 30.70
N ALA A 169 -3.07 12.94 29.76
CA ALA A 169 -2.86 14.38 29.92
C ALA A 169 -3.68 14.95 31.10
N ALA A 170 -4.94 14.54 31.26
CA ALA A 170 -5.78 14.95 32.38
C ALA A 170 -5.29 14.41 33.73
N LYS A 171 -4.59 13.27 33.73
CA LYS A 171 -3.93 12.74 34.92
C LYS A 171 -2.71 13.59 35.28
N ALA A 172 -1.84 13.88 34.31
CA ALA A 172 -0.64 14.69 34.52
C ALA A 172 -0.99 16.08 35.10
N LEU A 173 -2.04 16.74 34.59
CA LEU A 173 -2.51 18.02 35.10
C LEU A 173 -2.97 18.00 36.56
N ARG A 174 -3.40 16.85 37.09
CA ARG A 174 -3.86 16.72 38.49
C ARG A 174 -2.74 16.40 39.47
N GLU A 175 -1.58 15.97 38.97
CA GLU A 175 -0.41 15.65 39.80
C GLU A 175 0.48 16.88 40.03
N ASP A 176 0.30 17.96 39.24
CA ASP A 176 1.02 19.24 39.35
C ASP A 176 0.31 20.28 40.28
N ASP A 177 -0.86 19.95 40.84
CA ASP A 177 -1.62 20.73 41.85
C ASP A 177 -1.29 20.28 43.29
#